data_AF-A0A953XUS8-F1
#
_entry.id   AF-A0A953XUS8-F1
#
_cell.length_a   1.000
_cell.length_b   1.000
_cell.length_c   1.000
_cell.angle_alpha   90.00
_cell.angle_beta   90.00
_cell.angle_gamma   90.00
#
_symmetry.space_group_name_H-M   'P 1'
#
loop_
_entity.id
_entity.type
_entity.pdbx_description
1 polymer ?
#
loop_
_entity_poly.entity_id
_entity_poly.type
_entity_poly.pdbx_seq_one_letter_code
_entity_poly.pdbx_strand_id
1 'polypeptide(L)'
;YFNYEVEQTYRDVGLFPPDIVTKLEEMQGVAESNWQVLKAKDDADGFALKARKAWIRFKASQDSKAKVDRKKGKRSFSPTAMERGSEPFDKIWTYTYWKPFIVFVEREIGQDDLDEDFMETLESKAALLKHEYDWFNEKLIQPFNLQRQKPQYNAKQAEEEGWPLEIIVLKDSATFEQFVLDSMGQPMPGARAFYSPLEERVMTFDDTSTTNADTLWFNESVLIHETFHMLSDFYHADPMFDMEMLQQRPSYTSILVQEGLTDSVSGFTREGLGGKATYEFLELNHLRLRSFKNIYEILDSRPLFRIRDMLEVRSYGQANQVAFKRAQELKVNPMWAAQNGVGIFYPTACQASYFFHHYKKNGKYVYRDKWWKFIGMDYKGEITLTSYNDNSAIAEFKKVFEIDSDEDFDKLDKEWLDYIIALKPEDVGKDGNGEVEGPSKTIQPGPIAPPPAPEPGHGKAHDAQKAAIPGRDEDKEAA
;
A
#
# COMPACT_ATOMS: atom_id res chain seq x y z
N TYR A 1 5.91 -33.86 -13.37
CA TYR A 1 6.06 -34.27 -14.78
C TYR A 1 5.24 -35.52 -15.05
N PHE A 2 4.04 -35.35 -15.58
CA PHE A 2 3.38 -36.31 -16.46
C PHE A 2 2.66 -35.46 -17.51
N ASN A 3 3.34 -35.18 -18.62
CA ASN A 3 2.69 -34.74 -19.85
C ASN A 3 1.94 -35.95 -20.39
N TYR A 4 0.64 -36.01 -20.17
CA TYR A 4 -0.24 -36.73 -21.07
C TYR A 4 -0.79 -35.70 -22.05
N GLU A 5 -0.12 -35.55 -23.18
CA GLU A 5 -0.80 -35.08 -24.38
C GLU A 5 -1.85 -36.15 -24.71
N VAL A 6 -3.11 -35.87 -24.38
CA VAL A 6 -4.23 -36.70 -24.81
C VAL A 6 -4.50 -36.35 -26.28
N GLU A 7 -3.62 -36.77 -27.17
CA GLU A 7 -3.87 -36.81 -28.62
C GLU A 7 -4.57 -38.12 -29.01
N GLN A 8 -5.59 -38.54 -28.24
CA GLN A 8 -6.53 -39.56 -28.68
C GLN A 8 -7.93 -39.04 -28.40
N THR A 9 -8.56 -38.53 -29.45
CA THR A 9 -10.01 -38.34 -29.44
C THR A 9 -10.67 -39.71 -29.61
N TYR A 10 -11.89 -39.91 -29.11
CA TYR A 10 -12.66 -41.16 -29.32
C TYR A 10 -12.89 -41.51 -30.80
N ARG A 11 -12.47 -40.63 -31.72
CA ARG A 11 -12.51 -40.81 -33.18
C ARG A 11 -11.36 -41.66 -33.72
N ASP A 12 -10.25 -41.82 -32.99
CA ASP A 12 -9.01 -42.36 -33.56
C ASP A 12 -8.84 -43.88 -33.40
N VAL A 13 -9.82 -44.59 -32.81
CA VAL A 13 -9.82 -46.06 -32.80
C VAL A 13 -11.26 -46.55 -32.93
N GLY A 14 -11.51 -47.45 -33.90
CA GLY A 14 -12.80 -48.12 -34.15
C GLY A 14 -13.23 -49.10 -33.04
N LEU A 15 -13.07 -48.70 -31.77
CA LEU A 15 -13.33 -49.49 -30.57
C LEU A 15 -14.78 -49.39 -30.09
N PHE A 16 -15.57 -48.45 -30.60
CA PHE A 16 -16.95 -48.23 -30.17
C PHE A 16 -17.93 -48.29 -31.36
N PRO A 17 -19.03 -49.06 -31.25
CA PRO A 17 -20.16 -49.00 -32.17
C PRO A 17 -20.64 -47.54 -32.41
N PRO A 18 -21.10 -47.18 -33.62
CA PRO A 18 -21.47 -45.78 -33.94
C PRO A 18 -22.49 -45.16 -32.99
N ASP A 19 -23.44 -45.95 -32.50
CA ASP A 19 -24.43 -45.55 -31.50
C ASP A 19 -23.82 -45.23 -30.13
N ILE A 20 -22.73 -45.91 -29.76
CA ILE A 20 -21.97 -45.61 -28.55
C ILE A 20 -21.12 -44.36 -28.73
N VAL A 21 -20.53 -44.14 -29.92
CA VAL A 21 -19.78 -42.92 -30.23
C VAL A 21 -20.68 -41.69 -30.17
N THR A 22 -21.86 -41.74 -30.80
CA THR A 22 -22.84 -40.64 -30.72
C THR A 22 -23.24 -40.36 -29.28
N LYS A 23 -23.47 -41.38 -28.47
CA LYS A 23 -23.81 -41.22 -27.06
C LYS A 23 -22.66 -40.63 -26.23
N LEU A 24 -21.41 -40.99 -26.53
CA LEU A 24 -20.22 -40.40 -25.90
C LEU A 24 -20.01 -38.94 -26.31
N GLU A 25 -20.25 -38.60 -27.58
CA GLU A 25 -20.21 -37.21 -28.06
C GLU A 25 -21.33 -36.37 -27.40
N GLU A 26 -22.54 -36.92 -27.25
CA GLU A 26 -23.63 -36.28 -26.50
C GLU A 26 -23.27 -36.08 -25.02
N MET A 27 -22.70 -37.10 -24.36
CA MET A 27 -22.26 -37.01 -22.97
C MET A 27 -21.12 -36.00 -22.79
N GLN A 28 -20.17 -35.94 -23.72
CA GLN A 28 -19.10 -34.96 -23.73
C GLN A 28 -19.65 -33.55 -23.94
N GLY A 29 -20.58 -33.35 -24.88
CA GLY A 29 -21.23 -32.05 -25.10
C GLY A 29 -22.02 -31.57 -23.87
N VAL A 30 -22.70 -32.49 -23.16
CA VAL A 30 -23.37 -32.20 -21.88
C VAL A 30 -22.36 -31.87 -20.78
N ALA A 31 -21.24 -32.59 -20.71
CA ALA A 31 -20.18 -32.34 -19.73
C ALA A 31 -19.49 -30.99 -19.98
N GLU A 32 -19.16 -30.66 -21.23
CA GLU A 32 -18.58 -29.38 -21.63
C GLU A 32 -19.56 -28.23 -21.38
N SER A 33 -20.84 -28.39 -21.71
CA SER A 33 -21.87 -27.39 -21.39
C SER A 33 -22.03 -27.18 -19.88
N ASN A 34 -22.05 -28.25 -19.09
CA ASN A 34 -22.12 -28.16 -17.62
C ASN A 34 -20.86 -27.51 -17.03
N TRP A 35 -19.68 -27.80 -17.59
CA TRP A 35 -18.43 -27.16 -17.22
C TRP A 35 -18.44 -25.66 -17.52
N GLN A 36 -18.91 -25.24 -18.70
CA GLN A 36 -19.03 -23.83 -19.05
C GLN A 36 -20.04 -23.09 -18.16
N VAL A 37 -21.15 -23.74 -17.78
CA VAL A 37 -22.13 -23.18 -16.83
C VAL A 37 -21.53 -23.06 -15.42
N LEU A 38 -20.78 -24.07 -14.95
CA LEU A 38 -20.08 -24.01 -13.67
C LEU A 38 -18.97 -22.96 -13.67
N LYS A 39 -18.24 -22.82 -14.78
CA LYS A 39 -17.22 -21.78 -14.97
C LYS A 39 -17.87 -20.38 -14.97
N ALA A 40 -18.94 -20.17 -15.71
CA ALA A 40 -19.68 -18.91 -15.70
C ALA A 40 -20.30 -18.59 -14.33
N LYS A 41 -20.69 -19.62 -13.57
CA LYS A 41 -21.17 -19.47 -12.19
C LYS A 41 -20.04 -19.25 -11.19
N ASP A 42 -18.85 -19.80 -11.39
CA ASP A 42 -17.66 -19.52 -10.58
C ASP A 42 -17.10 -18.12 -10.90
N ASP A 43 -17.22 -17.68 -12.15
CA ASP A 43 -16.94 -16.32 -12.58
C ASP A 43 -17.97 -15.32 -11.98
N ALA A 44 -19.22 -15.75 -11.74
CA ALA A 44 -20.29 -14.93 -11.14
C ALA A 44 -20.37 -14.97 -9.59
N ASP A 45 -20.20 -16.14 -8.97
CA ASP A 45 -20.40 -16.42 -7.53
C ASP A 45 -19.11 -16.91 -6.82
N GLY A 46 -18.04 -17.25 -7.55
CA GLY A 46 -16.89 -17.99 -7.01
C GLY A 46 -16.07 -17.20 -6.00
N PHE A 47 -15.93 -15.88 -6.19
CA PHE A 47 -15.28 -15.04 -5.19
C PHE A 47 -16.12 -14.92 -3.90
N ALA A 48 -17.46 -14.94 -3.98
CA ALA A 48 -18.33 -14.95 -2.81
C ALA A 48 -18.12 -16.21 -1.95
N LEU A 49 -17.94 -17.38 -2.57
CA LEU A 49 -17.60 -18.61 -1.86
C LEU A 49 -16.23 -18.52 -1.18
N LYS A 50 -15.23 -17.95 -1.87
CA LYS A 50 -13.87 -17.75 -1.35
C LYS A 50 -13.86 -16.75 -0.19
N ALA A 51 -14.61 -15.65 -0.30
CA ALA A 51 -14.84 -14.68 0.77
C ALA A 51 -15.53 -15.33 1.98
N ARG A 52 -16.58 -16.11 1.76
CA ARG A 52 -17.26 -16.85 2.84
C ARG A 52 -16.33 -17.83 3.55
N LYS A 53 -15.45 -18.52 2.81
CA LYS A 53 -14.42 -19.39 3.41
C LYS A 53 -13.44 -18.59 4.26
N ALA A 54 -12.99 -17.42 3.79
CA ALA A 54 -12.13 -16.51 4.55
C ALA A 54 -12.81 -16.05 5.85
N TRP A 55 -14.08 -15.65 5.78
CA TRP A 55 -14.88 -15.32 6.96
C TRP A 55 -14.96 -16.46 7.99
N ILE A 56 -15.20 -17.70 7.53
CA ILE A 56 -15.25 -18.87 8.42
C ILE A 56 -13.88 -19.10 9.09
N ARG A 57 -12.78 -18.93 8.36
CA ARG A 57 -11.42 -19.02 8.93
C ARG A 57 -11.15 -17.92 9.94
N PHE A 58 -11.54 -16.67 9.63
CA PHE A 58 -11.44 -15.55 10.55
C PHE A 58 -12.20 -15.86 11.84
N LYS A 59 -13.48 -16.22 11.76
CA LYS A 59 -14.29 -16.64 12.92
C LYS A 59 -13.63 -17.78 13.72
N ALA A 60 -13.20 -18.86 13.06
CA ALA A 60 -12.55 -19.99 13.73
C ALA A 60 -11.23 -19.60 14.43
N SER A 61 -10.45 -18.70 13.82
CA SER A 61 -9.22 -18.17 14.41
C SER A 61 -9.48 -17.33 15.67
N GLN A 62 -10.69 -16.79 15.83
CA GLN A 62 -11.10 -16.01 16.99
C GLN A 62 -11.91 -16.80 18.05
N ASP A 63 -12.53 -17.93 17.69
CA ASP A 63 -13.51 -18.68 18.50
C ASP A 63 -12.91 -19.79 19.41
N SER A 64 -11.70 -20.30 19.15
CA SER A 64 -11.21 -21.43 19.97
C SER A 64 -10.91 -21.01 21.42
N LYS A 65 -11.42 -21.77 22.40
CA LYS A 65 -11.21 -21.75 23.88
C LYS A 65 -9.73 -21.77 24.37
N ALA A 66 -8.77 -21.31 23.58
CA ALA A 66 -7.37 -21.23 23.91
C ALA A 66 -7.10 -19.99 24.78
N LYS A 67 -6.26 -20.15 25.80
CA LYS A 67 -5.83 -19.06 26.70
C LYS A 67 -5.17 -17.95 25.88
N VAL A 68 -5.51 -16.70 26.19
CA VAL A 68 -4.79 -15.50 25.73
C VAL A 68 -3.33 -15.63 26.18
N ASP A 69 -2.43 -16.04 25.29
CA ASP A 69 -0.99 -15.99 25.56
C ASP A 69 -0.47 -14.61 25.15
N ARG A 70 -0.64 -13.64 26.07
CA ARG A 70 -0.21 -12.25 25.91
C ARG A 70 1.29 -12.10 25.60
N LYS A 71 2.11 -13.14 25.82
CA LYS A 71 3.55 -13.14 25.53
C LYS A 71 3.90 -13.62 24.12
N LYS A 72 2.96 -14.20 23.37
CA LYS A 72 3.22 -14.80 22.04
C LYS A 72 2.43 -14.16 20.89
N GLY A 73 1.83 -12.99 21.11
CA GLY A 73 1.19 -12.20 20.04
C GLY A 73 0.06 -12.93 19.31
N LYS A 74 -0.67 -13.85 19.97
CA LYS A 74 -1.76 -14.57 19.32
C LYS A 74 -3.13 -14.18 19.89
N ARG A 75 -3.87 -13.45 19.05
CA ARG A 75 -5.33 -13.21 18.97
C ARG A 75 -5.84 -11.94 19.64
N SER A 76 -5.78 -10.86 18.89
CA SER A 76 -6.19 -9.52 19.27
C SER A 76 -7.61 -9.14 18.80
N PHE A 77 -8.38 -10.05 18.19
CA PHE A 77 -9.77 -9.81 17.72
C PHE A 77 -10.84 -10.74 18.36
N SER A 78 -10.51 -11.45 19.45
CA SER A 78 -11.50 -12.33 20.11
C SER A 78 -12.57 -11.51 20.85
N PRO A 79 -13.85 -11.97 20.91
CA PRO A 79 -14.89 -11.32 21.71
C PRO A 79 -14.47 -11.05 23.15
N THR A 80 -13.72 -11.98 23.76
CA THR A 80 -13.21 -11.82 25.13
C THR A 80 -12.15 -10.73 25.25
N ALA A 81 -11.24 -10.61 24.28
CA ALA A 81 -10.23 -9.54 24.26
C ALA A 81 -10.86 -8.16 24.08
N MET A 82 -12.00 -8.09 23.40
CA MET A 82 -12.77 -6.87 23.15
C MET A 82 -13.78 -6.56 24.27
N GLU A 83 -13.71 -7.26 25.41
CA GLU A 83 -14.64 -7.13 26.54
C GLU A 83 -16.11 -7.44 26.21
N ARG A 84 -16.36 -8.10 25.07
CA ARG A 84 -17.69 -8.51 24.56
C ARG A 84 -17.87 -10.03 24.54
N GLY A 85 -17.20 -10.75 25.44
CA GLY A 85 -17.15 -12.22 25.46
C GLY A 85 -18.49 -12.93 25.66
N SER A 86 -19.53 -12.20 26.11
CA SER A 86 -20.91 -12.70 26.23
C SER A 86 -21.73 -12.55 24.95
N GLU A 87 -21.28 -11.75 23.98
CA GLU A 87 -21.99 -11.51 22.74
C GLU A 87 -21.62 -12.57 21.68
N PRO A 88 -22.58 -13.03 20.85
CA PRO A 88 -22.28 -13.87 19.70
C PRO A 88 -21.31 -13.18 18.73
N PHE A 89 -20.37 -13.92 18.15
CA PHE A 89 -19.39 -13.36 17.21
C PHE A 89 -20.02 -12.55 16.07
N ASP A 90 -21.14 -13.02 15.51
CA ASP A 90 -21.84 -12.37 14.39
C ASP A 90 -22.61 -11.09 14.82
N LYS A 91 -22.65 -10.76 16.12
CA LYS A 91 -23.10 -9.46 16.66
C LYS A 91 -21.95 -8.47 16.85
N ILE A 92 -20.71 -8.95 16.82
CA ILE A 92 -19.50 -8.15 16.99
C ILE A 92 -18.87 -7.87 15.63
N TRP A 93 -18.86 -8.86 14.74
CA TRP A 93 -18.17 -8.81 13.46
C TRP A 93 -19.12 -9.10 12.30
N THR A 94 -18.88 -8.44 11.17
CA THR A 94 -19.50 -8.74 9.87
C THR A 94 -18.44 -8.67 8.78
N TYR A 95 -18.82 -8.97 7.53
CA TYR A 95 -17.92 -8.85 6.39
C TYR A 95 -18.66 -8.38 5.14
N THR A 96 -17.91 -7.71 4.27
CA THR A 96 -18.26 -7.38 2.89
C THR A 96 -17.08 -7.76 1.98
N TYR A 97 -17.29 -7.83 0.67
CA TYR A 97 -16.25 -8.29 -0.26
C TYR A 97 -16.42 -7.72 -1.66
N TRP A 98 -15.30 -7.55 -2.35
CA TRP A 98 -15.18 -7.17 -3.76
C TRP A 98 -13.84 -7.72 -4.27
N LYS A 99 -13.82 -8.43 -5.40
CA LYS A 99 -12.56 -9.03 -5.87
C LYS A 99 -11.48 -7.95 -6.06
N PRO A 100 -10.25 -8.13 -5.55
CA PRO A 100 -9.71 -9.32 -4.84
C PRO A 100 -9.81 -9.29 -3.30
N PHE A 101 -10.47 -8.29 -2.71
CA PHE A 101 -10.51 -8.04 -1.26
C PHE A 101 -11.71 -8.65 -0.53
N ILE A 102 -11.49 -9.02 0.72
CA ILE A 102 -12.52 -9.20 1.74
C ILE A 102 -12.26 -8.22 2.86
N VAL A 103 -13.33 -7.60 3.36
CA VAL A 103 -13.24 -6.63 4.45
C VAL A 103 -14.04 -7.12 5.64
N PHE A 104 -13.32 -7.37 6.73
CA PHE A 104 -13.88 -7.69 8.04
C PHE A 104 -14.15 -6.41 8.79
N VAL A 105 -15.34 -6.29 9.37
CA VAL A 105 -15.85 -5.06 9.95
C VAL A 105 -16.29 -5.33 11.38
N GLU A 106 -15.70 -4.60 12.32
CA GLU A 106 -16.18 -4.56 13.70
C GLU A 106 -17.42 -3.66 13.81
N ARG A 107 -18.48 -4.16 14.46
CA ARG A 107 -19.71 -3.41 14.74
C ARG A 107 -19.59 -2.70 16.08
N GLU A 108 -20.16 -1.49 16.17
CA GLU A 108 -20.26 -0.75 17.44
C GLU A 108 -21.09 -1.50 18.50
N ILE A 109 -20.88 -1.14 19.77
CA ILE A 109 -21.61 -1.73 20.90
C ILE A 109 -23.05 -1.20 20.90
N GLY A 110 -24.03 -2.10 20.93
CA GLY A 110 -25.45 -1.73 21.03
C GLY A 110 -26.12 -1.41 19.69
N GLN A 111 -25.40 -1.53 18.57
CA GLN A 111 -25.98 -1.47 17.23
C GLN A 111 -26.15 -2.88 16.65
N ASP A 112 -27.37 -3.20 16.24
CA ASP A 112 -27.69 -4.49 15.61
C ASP A 112 -27.38 -4.52 14.11
N ASP A 113 -27.31 -3.36 13.46
CA ASP A 113 -27.03 -3.16 12.04
C ASP A 113 -25.97 -2.06 11.86
N LEU A 114 -25.28 -2.09 10.72
CA LEU A 114 -24.43 -0.97 10.30
C LEU A 114 -25.35 0.16 9.86
N ASP A 115 -25.18 1.36 10.40
CA ASP A 115 -25.97 2.52 9.97
C ASP A 115 -25.66 2.93 8.52
N GLU A 116 -26.52 3.77 7.94
CA GLU A 116 -26.40 4.20 6.54
C GLU A 116 -25.09 4.95 6.26
N ASP A 117 -24.62 5.76 7.21
CA ASP A 117 -23.39 6.56 7.09
C ASP A 117 -22.14 5.65 7.08
N PHE A 118 -22.11 4.63 7.93
CA PHE A 118 -21.05 3.64 7.96
C PHE A 118 -21.06 2.80 6.68
N MET A 119 -22.25 2.41 6.18
CA MET A 119 -22.38 1.68 4.91
C MET A 119 -21.91 2.52 3.72
N GLU A 120 -22.26 3.80 3.64
CA GLU A 120 -21.76 4.71 2.61
C GLU A 120 -20.23 4.83 2.65
N THR A 121 -19.66 4.88 3.85
CA THR A 121 -18.21 4.95 4.04
C THR A 121 -17.52 3.66 3.58
N LEU A 122 -18.08 2.49 3.89
CA LEU A 122 -17.59 1.21 3.39
C LEU A 122 -17.66 1.12 1.87
N GLU A 123 -18.75 1.59 1.26
CA GLU A 123 -18.89 1.61 -0.20
C GLU A 123 -17.85 2.54 -0.86
N SER A 124 -17.57 3.70 -0.27
CA SER A 124 -16.52 4.62 -0.74
C SER A 124 -15.14 3.95 -0.69
N LYS A 125 -14.82 3.26 0.42
CA LYS A 125 -13.56 2.51 0.56
C LYS A 125 -13.48 1.34 -0.42
N ALA A 126 -14.59 0.66 -0.67
CA ALA A 126 -14.65 -0.39 -1.68
C ALA A 126 -14.35 0.15 -3.09
N ALA A 127 -14.93 1.30 -3.45
CA ALA A 127 -14.65 1.98 -4.71
C ALA A 127 -13.17 2.38 -4.81
N LEU A 128 -12.60 2.92 -3.73
CA LEU A 128 -11.20 3.30 -3.64
C LEU A 128 -10.25 2.12 -3.84
N LEU A 129 -10.44 1.04 -3.08
CA LEU A 129 -9.59 -0.15 -3.14
C LEU A 129 -9.71 -0.87 -4.48
N LYS A 130 -10.90 -0.83 -5.11
CA LYS A 130 -11.07 -1.31 -6.48
C LYS A 130 -10.25 -0.47 -7.46
N HIS A 131 -10.33 0.85 -7.36
CA HIS A 131 -9.57 1.74 -8.24
C HIS A 131 -8.06 1.55 -8.07
N GLU A 132 -7.59 1.39 -6.84
CA GLU A 132 -6.20 1.07 -6.53
C GLU A 132 -5.75 -0.25 -7.18
N TYR A 133 -6.54 -1.32 -7.03
CA TYR A 133 -6.23 -2.60 -7.65
C TYR A 133 -6.25 -2.51 -9.18
N ASP A 134 -7.21 -1.79 -9.77
CA ASP A 134 -7.28 -1.58 -11.22
C ASP A 134 -6.02 -0.86 -11.73
N TRP A 135 -5.57 0.19 -11.03
CA TRP A 135 -4.31 0.88 -11.33
C TRP A 135 -3.10 -0.06 -11.19
N PHE A 136 -3.01 -0.80 -10.08
CA PHE A 136 -1.90 -1.73 -9.83
C PHE A 136 -1.86 -2.83 -10.89
N ASN A 137 -3.03 -3.34 -11.31
CA ASN A 137 -3.14 -4.32 -12.36
C ASN A 137 -2.68 -3.76 -13.71
N GLU A 138 -3.13 -2.56 -14.09
CA GLU A 138 -2.77 -1.92 -15.36
C GLU A 138 -1.28 -1.56 -15.43
N LYS A 139 -0.69 -1.06 -14.33
CA LYS A 139 0.68 -0.53 -14.32
C LYS A 139 1.76 -1.53 -13.93
N LEU A 140 1.44 -2.54 -13.11
CA LEU A 140 2.41 -3.50 -12.59
C LEU A 140 2.11 -4.93 -13.04
N ILE A 141 0.92 -5.45 -12.74
CA ILE A 141 0.61 -6.87 -12.98
C ILE A 141 0.65 -7.21 -14.47
N GLN A 142 -0.11 -6.51 -15.31
CA GLN A 142 -0.18 -6.80 -16.74
C GLN A 142 1.14 -6.50 -17.46
N PRO A 143 1.80 -5.34 -17.28
CA PRO A 143 3.02 -5.02 -18.03
C PRO A 143 4.21 -5.90 -17.68
N PHE A 144 4.31 -6.34 -16.42
CA PHE A 144 5.41 -7.19 -15.96
C PHE A 144 5.03 -8.67 -15.89
N ASN A 145 3.79 -9.03 -16.25
CA ASN A 145 3.24 -10.38 -16.16
C ASN A 145 3.45 -10.99 -14.75
N LEU A 146 3.16 -10.20 -13.72
CA LEU A 146 3.31 -10.63 -12.33
C LEU A 146 2.26 -11.66 -11.98
N GLN A 147 2.63 -12.57 -11.08
CA GLN A 147 1.71 -13.55 -10.52
C GLN A 147 1.71 -13.41 -9.01
N ARG A 148 0.55 -13.61 -8.41
CA ARG A 148 0.42 -13.61 -6.96
C ARG A 148 1.22 -14.75 -6.33
N GLN A 149 2.03 -14.46 -5.31
CA GLN A 149 2.97 -15.41 -4.68
C GLN A 149 2.53 -15.94 -3.31
N LYS A 150 1.70 -15.20 -2.56
CA LYS A 150 1.18 -15.58 -1.22
C LYS A 150 -0.27 -16.09 -1.27
N PRO A 151 -0.73 -16.99 -0.36
CA PRO A 151 -0.11 -17.42 0.92
C PRO A 151 0.72 -18.72 0.89
N GLN A 152 0.92 -19.35 -0.27
CA GLN A 152 1.74 -20.57 -0.41
C GLN A 152 2.55 -20.46 -1.71
N TYR A 153 3.83 -20.88 -1.69
CA TYR A 153 4.83 -20.85 -2.78
C TYR A 153 4.45 -21.59 -4.08
N ASN A 154 3.24 -21.40 -4.56
CA ASN A 154 2.69 -21.98 -5.76
C ASN A 154 1.83 -20.89 -6.41
N ALA A 155 2.48 -19.99 -7.15
CA ALA A 155 1.85 -18.83 -7.76
C ALA A 155 0.61 -19.19 -8.61
N LYS A 156 0.68 -20.36 -9.28
CA LYS A 156 -0.45 -20.94 -10.02
C LYS A 156 -1.64 -21.25 -9.11
N GLN A 157 -1.38 -21.86 -7.95
CA GLN A 157 -2.41 -22.17 -6.96
C GLN A 157 -2.91 -20.92 -6.22
N ALA A 158 -2.07 -19.93 -5.92
CA ALA A 158 -2.52 -18.69 -5.28
C ALA A 158 -3.49 -17.87 -6.18
N GLU A 159 -3.19 -17.80 -7.48
CA GLU A 159 -4.03 -17.15 -8.48
C GLU A 159 -5.31 -17.97 -8.78
N GLU A 160 -5.18 -19.30 -8.96
CA GLU A 160 -6.32 -20.22 -9.19
C GLU A 160 -7.26 -20.31 -7.96
N GLU A 161 -6.69 -20.33 -6.74
CA GLU A 161 -7.47 -20.39 -5.50
C GLU A 161 -8.22 -19.09 -5.21
N GLY A 162 -7.87 -17.97 -5.87
CA GLY A 162 -8.52 -16.66 -5.72
C GLY A 162 -8.65 -16.22 -4.26
N TRP A 163 -7.61 -16.46 -3.47
CA TRP A 163 -7.62 -16.18 -2.04
C TRP A 163 -7.94 -14.69 -1.78
N PRO A 164 -8.93 -14.33 -0.95
CA PRO A 164 -9.23 -12.92 -0.72
C PRO A 164 -8.09 -12.20 0.01
N LEU A 165 -7.72 -10.99 -0.41
CA LEU A 165 -6.84 -10.10 0.35
C LEU A 165 -7.62 -9.52 1.54
N GLU A 166 -7.12 -9.70 2.76
CA GLU A 166 -7.87 -9.43 3.98
C GLU A 166 -7.62 -7.99 4.48
N ILE A 167 -8.69 -7.21 4.64
CA ILE A 167 -8.67 -5.90 5.30
C ILE A 167 -9.54 -5.96 6.55
N ILE A 168 -9.05 -5.42 7.66
CA ILE A 168 -9.76 -5.34 8.93
C ILE A 168 -10.07 -3.89 9.24
N VAL A 169 -11.35 -3.58 9.42
CA VAL A 169 -11.85 -2.26 9.84
C VAL A 169 -12.33 -2.39 11.27
N LEU A 170 -11.61 -1.73 12.17
CA LEU A 170 -11.94 -1.61 13.59
C LEU A 170 -12.87 -0.41 13.81
N LYS A 171 -13.60 -0.45 14.92
CA LYS A 171 -14.62 0.57 15.23
C LYS A 171 -14.02 1.95 15.51
N ASP A 172 -12.82 2.03 16.09
CA ASP A 172 -12.22 3.28 16.55
C ASP A 172 -10.69 3.20 16.66
N SER A 173 -10.07 4.37 16.83
CA SER A 173 -8.61 4.51 16.94
C SER A 173 -8.04 3.83 18.18
N ALA A 174 -8.77 3.83 19.30
CA ALA A 174 -8.31 3.24 20.55
C ALA A 174 -8.18 1.71 20.42
N THR A 175 -9.15 1.09 19.73
CA THR A 175 -9.16 -0.34 19.44
C THR A 175 -8.04 -0.69 18.45
N PHE A 176 -7.81 0.16 17.45
CA PHE A 176 -6.67 0.02 16.54
C PHE A 176 -5.31 0.11 17.26
N GLU A 177 -5.10 1.11 18.11
CA GLU A 177 -3.85 1.28 18.85
C GLU A 177 -3.59 0.12 19.81
N GLN A 178 -4.63 -0.36 20.51
CA GLN A 178 -4.53 -1.53 21.37
C GLN A 178 -4.20 -2.79 20.57
N PHE A 179 -4.84 -2.97 19.41
CA PHE A 179 -4.55 -4.08 18.51
C PHE A 179 -3.10 -4.07 18.02
N VAL A 180 -2.60 -2.90 17.59
CA VAL A 180 -1.22 -2.72 17.13
C VAL A 180 -0.25 -3.04 18.26
N LEU A 181 -0.50 -2.53 19.46
CA LEU A 181 0.30 -2.82 20.64
C LEU A 181 0.35 -4.32 20.95
N ASP A 182 -0.80 -5.00 20.89
CA ASP A 182 -0.90 -6.44 21.17
C ASP A 182 -0.19 -7.30 20.11
N SER A 183 -0.20 -6.85 18.86
CA SER A 183 0.33 -7.61 17.72
C SER A 183 1.82 -7.36 17.47
N MET A 184 2.27 -6.11 17.65
CA MET A 184 3.66 -5.69 17.39
C MET A 184 4.49 -5.53 18.67
N GLY A 185 3.86 -5.50 19.84
CA GLY A 185 4.54 -5.24 21.11
C GLY A 185 4.97 -3.79 21.32
N GLN A 186 4.63 -2.88 20.39
CA GLN A 186 4.92 -1.45 20.48
C GLN A 186 3.75 -0.65 19.88
N PRO A 187 3.40 0.51 20.47
CA PRO A 187 2.38 1.38 19.88
C PRO A 187 2.90 2.02 18.59
N MET A 188 1.99 2.36 17.69
CA MET A 188 2.28 3.23 16.53
C MET A 188 1.41 4.49 16.60
N PRO A 189 1.82 5.49 17.42
CA PRO A 189 1.02 6.70 17.62
C PRO A 189 0.77 7.43 16.29
N GLY A 190 -0.50 7.72 16.00
CA GLY A 190 -0.90 8.48 14.81
C GLY A 190 -1.00 7.66 13.51
N ALA A 191 -0.73 6.35 13.53
CA ALA A 191 -1.07 5.47 12.41
C ALA A 191 -2.58 5.32 12.29
N ARG A 192 -3.10 5.31 11.06
CA ARG A 192 -4.54 5.11 10.77
C ARG A 192 -4.83 3.85 9.95
N ALA A 193 -3.81 3.30 9.32
CA ALA A 193 -3.80 1.94 8.85
C ALA A 193 -2.41 1.35 9.05
N PHE A 194 -2.31 0.03 8.90
CA PHE A 194 -1.07 -0.71 8.93
C PHE A 194 -1.22 -1.98 8.09
N TYR A 195 -0.23 -2.29 7.25
CA TYR A 195 -0.09 -3.59 6.65
C TYR A 195 0.81 -4.49 7.50
N SER A 196 0.29 -5.63 7.96
CA SER A 196 1.08 -6.68 8.60
C SER A 196 1.43 -7.75 7.57
N PRO A 197 2.69 -7.86 7.10
CA PRO A 197 3.01 -8.82 6.06
C PRO A 197 3.14 -10.26 6.58
N LEU A 198 3.31 -10.44 7.90
CA LEU A 198 3.26 -11.76 8.55
C LEU A 198 1.83 -12.29 8.69
N GLU A 199 0.89 -11.40 9.00
CA GLU A 199 -0.53 -11.74 9.15
C GLU A 199 -1.31 -11.57 7.83
N GLU A 200 -0.61 -11.10 6.80
CA GLU A 200 -1.05 -10.89 5.40
C GLU A 200 -2.36 -10.09 5.30
N ARG A 201 -2.45 -9.02 6.09
CA ARG A 201 -3.67 -8.21 6.19
C ARG A 201 -3.37 -6.74 6.43
N VAL A 202 -4.24 -5.89 5.90
CA VAL A 202 -4.30 -4.47 6.27
C VAL A 202 -5.25 -4.32 7.45
N MET A 203 -4.89 -3.51 8.43
CA MET A 203 -5.76 -3.14 9.54
C MET A 203 -5.91 -1.62 9.55
N THR A 204 -7.13 -1.14 9.75
CA THR A 204 -7.49 0.27 9.80
C THR A 204 -8.67 0.45 10.73
N PHE A 205 -9.10 1.69 10.94
CA PHE A 205 -10.34 2.01 11.63
C PHE A 205 -11.08 3.11 10.88
N ASP A 206 -12.39 3.19 11.09
CA ASP A 206 -13.15 4.34 10.63
C ASP A 206 -13.36 5.35 11.75
N ASP A 207 -13.34 6.62 11.39
CA ASP A 207 -13.71 7.70 12.29
C ASP A 207 -14.88 8.43 11.63
N THR A 208 -16.06 7.81 11.70
CA THR A 208 -17.30 8.35 11.12
C THR A 208 -17.69 9.69 11.73
N SER A 209 -17.08 10.07 12.86
CA SER A 209 -17.31 11.35 13.51
C SER A 209 -16.62 12.53 12.82
N THR A 210 -15.63 12.27 11.95
CA THR A 210 -14.90 13.34 11.26
C THR A 210 -15.57 13.76 9.95
N THR A 211 -15.98 15.02 9.87
CA THR A 211 -16.47 15.66 8.63
C THR A 211 -15.40 16.52 7.95
N ASN A 212 -14.19 16.55 8.53
CA ASN A 212 -13.09 17.34 7.99
C ASN A 212 -12.54 16.67 6.72
N ALA A 213 -12.66 17.37 5.59
CA ALA A 213 -12.25 16.85 4.29
C ALA A 213 -10.77 16.43 4.23
N ASP A 214 -9.86 17.17 4.87
CA ASP A 214 -8.43 16.83 4.91
C ASP A 214 -8.17 15.56 5.72
N THR A 215 -8.93 15.37 6.80
CA THR A 215 -8.84 14.16 7.64
C THR A 215 -9.38 12.94 6.91
N LEU A 216 -10.53 13.09 6.23
CA LEU A 216 -11.11 12.02 5.41
C LEU A 216 -10.17 11.63 4.27
N TRP A 217 -9.63 12.61 3.56
CA TRP A 217 -8.64 12.40 2.49
C TRP A 217 -7.39 11.71 3.02
N PHE A 218 -6.88 12.13 4.17
CA PHE A 218 -5.72 11.50 4.80
C PHE A 218 -5.99 10.03 5.18
N ASN A 219 -7.18 9.72 5.70
CA ASN A 219 -7.57 8.34 6.03
C ASN A 219 -7.57 7.45 4.79
N GLU A 220 -8.19 7.93 3.70
CA GLU A 220 -8.20 7.24 2.40
C GLU A 220 -6.77 7.09 1.84
N SER A 221 -5.94 8.13 1.93
CA SER A 221 -4.54 8.11 1.48
C SER A 221 -3.71 7.06 2.20
N VAL A 222 -3.84 6.97 3.53
CA VAL A 222 -3.13 5.96 4.33
C VAL A 222 -3.65 4.54 4.03
N LEU A 223 -4.95 4.37 3.78
CA LEU A 223 -5.51 3.08 3.37
C LEU A 223 -4.95 2.61 2.02
N ILE A 224 -4.85 3.50 1.03
CA ILE A 224 -4.21 3.21 -0.27
C ILE A 224 -2.74 2.84 -0.05
N HIS A 225 -2.02 3.62 0.75
CA HIS A 225 -0.60 3.38 1.01
C HIS A 225 -0.36 1.95 1.56
N GLU A 226 -1.09 1.56 2.60
CA GLU A 226 -0.93 0.24 3.22
C GLU A 226 -1.46 -0.90 2.33
N THR A 227 -2.52 -0.65 1.56
CA THR A 227 -3.03 -1.64 0.59
C THR A 227 -2.04 -1.85 -0.55
N PHE A 228 -1.34 -0.81 -0.98
CA PHE A 228 -0.34 -0.91 -2.02
C PHE A 228 0.88 -1.71 -1.54
N HIS A 229 1.27 -1.57 -0.26
CA HIS A 229 2.27 -2.45 0.36
C HIS A 229 1.81 -3.91 0.35
N MET A 230 0.54 -4.17 0.68
CA MET A 230 -0.03 -5.52 0.60
C MET A 230 0.00 -6.06 -0.83
N LEU A 231 -0.47 -5.30 -1.81
CA LEU A 231 -0.43 -5.71 -3.22
C LEU A 231 1.00 -5.96 -3.68
N SER A 232 1.92 -5.07 -3.32
CA SER A 232 3.33 -5.23 -3.66
C SER A 232 3.90 -6.51 -3.11
N ASP A 233 3.72 -6.78 -1.81
CA ASP A 233 4.19 -8.00 -1.17
C ASP A 233 3.56 -9.27 -1.79
N PHE A 234 2.28 -9.22 -2.18
CA PHE A 234 1.61 -10.35 -2.80
C PHE A 234 2.04 -10.63 -4.24
N TYR A 235 2.55 -9.65 -4.99
CA TYR A 235 2.91 -9.79 -6.41
C TYR A 235 4.40 -9.65 -6.71
N HIS A 236 5.21 -9.24 -5.72
CA HIS A 236 6.67 -9.22 -5.82
C HIS A 236 7.20 -10.65 -5.96
N ALA A 237 8.20 -10.88 -6.82
CA ALA A 237 8.81 -12.19 -7.00
C ALA A 237 9.51 -12.73 -5.75
N ASP A 238 9.82 -11.84 -4.81
CA ASP A 238 10.44 -12.14 -3.53
C ASP A 238 9.63 -11.53 -2.36
N PRO A 239 8.45 -12.10 -2.03
CA PRO A 239 7.60 -11.61 -0.94
C PRO A 239 8.29 -11.68 0.43
N MET A 240 7.74 -10.97 1.40
CA MET A 240 8.14 -11.03 2.80
C MET A 240 7.48 -12.20 3.53
N PHE A 241 8.21 -13.27 3.84
CA PHE A 241 7.63 -14.49 4.43
C PHE A 241 7.77 -14.63 5.94
N ASP A 242 8.87 -14.14 6.51
CA ASP A 242 9.11 -14.19 7.94
C ASP A 242 10.08 -13.08 8.41
N MET A 243 10.15 -12.91 9.73
CA MET A 243 11.01 -11.91 10.37
C MET A 243 12.49 -12.22 10.27
N GLU A 244 12.88 -13.49 10.11
CA GLU A 244 14.28 -13.87 10.02
C GLU A 244 14.86 -13.43 8.68
N MET A 245 14.09 -13.60 7.60
CA MET A 245 14.45 -13.10 6.27
C MET A 245 14.62 -11.58 6.26
N LEU A 246 13.67 -10.84 6.87
CA LEU A 246 13.79 -9.38 7.02
C LEU A 246 15.03 -8.94 7.80
N GLN A 247 15.51 -9.74 8.75
CA GLN A 247 16.73 -9.41 9.49
C GLN A 247 17.98 -9.62 8.63
N GLN A 248 17.92 -10.52 7.64
CA GLN A 248 19.07 -10.92 6.83
C GLN A 248 19.19 -10.08 5.56
N ARG A 249 18.08 -9.76 4.89
CA ARG A 249 18.07 -9.01 3.63
C ARG A 249 16.76 -8.25 3.41
N PRO A 250 16.78 -7.14 2.67
CA PRO A 250 15.57 -6.42 2.30
C PRO A 250 14.77 -7.16 1.21
N SER A 251 13.44 -7.03 1.26
CA SER A 251 12.53 -7.55 0.22
C SER A 251 12.50 -6.67 -1.04
N TYR A 252 12.70 -5.36 -0.89
CA TYR A 252 12.71 -4.40 -1.99
C TYR A 252 14.12 -3.91 -2.31
N THR A 253 14.34 -3.54 -3.57
CA THR A 253 15.59 -2.96 -4.05
C THR A 253 15.91 -1.59 -3.48
N SER A 254 14.96 -0.87 -2.87
CA SER A 254 15.19 0.39 -2.15
C SER A 254 13.94 0.87 -1.42
N ILE A 255 14.11 1.72 -0.40
CA ILE A 255 12.97 2.46 0.16
C ILE A 255 12.38 3.41 -0.90
N LEU A 256 13.16 3.88 -1.89
CA LEU A 256 12.61 4.63 -3.01
C LEU A 256 11.53 3.86 -3.78
N VAL A 257 11.74 2.57 -4.04
CA VAL A 257 10.73 1.72 -4.68
C VAL A 257 9.61 1.38 -3.69
N GLN A 258 9.96 0.91 -2.50
CA GLN A 258 8.98 0.48 -1.49
C GLN A 258 8.03 1.60 -1.08
N GLU A 259 8.53 2.81 -0.85
CA GLU A 259 7.75 3.90 -0.26
C GLU A 259 7.53 5.05 -1.22
N GLY A 260 8.50 5.35 -2.09
CA GLY A 260 8.35 6.44 -3.06
C GLY A 260 7.27 6.16 -4.10
N LEU A 261 7.19 4.91 -4.59
CA LEU A 261 6.11 4.49 -5.49
C LEU A 261 4.77 4.43 -4.74
N THR A 262 4.74 3.83 -3.56
CA THR A 262 3.54 3.72 -2.71
C THR A 262 2.95 5.08 -2.35
N ASP A 263 3.78 6.03 -1.88
CA ASP A 263 3.33 7.39 -1.55
C ASP A 263 2.96 8.22 -2.79
N SER A 264 3.49 7.88 -3.97
CA SER A 264 3.09 8.56 -5.21
C SER A 264 1.61 8.30 -5.50
N VAL A 265 1.19 7.03 -5.44
CA VAL A 265 -0.20 6.64 -5.74
C VAL A 265 -1.18 6.94 -4.62
N SER A 266 -0.70 7.12 -3.38
CA SER A 266 -1.54 7.52 -2.24
C SER A 266 -1.98 8.99 -2.31
N GLY A 267 -1.43 9.78 -3.24
CA GLY A 267 -1.94 11.12 -3.58
C GLY A 267 -3.02 11.05 -4.65
N PHE A 268 -4.24 11.47 -4.34
CA PHE A 268 -5.37 11.40 -5.29
C PHE A 268 -6.33 12.58 -5.18
N THR A 269 -7.12 12.81 -6.23
CA THR A 269 -8.36 13.57 -6.21
C THR A 269 -9.57 12.62 -6.20
N ARG A 270 -10.64 13.03 -5.51
CA ARG A 270 -11.89 12.28 -5.42
C ARG A 270 -13.03 13.15 -5.95
N GLU A 271 -13.82 12.59 -6.85
CA GLU A 271 -15.08 13.18 -7.31
C GLU A 271 -16.25 12.28 -6.90
N GLY A 272 -17.31 12.86 -6.33
CA GLY A 272 -18.46 12.10 -5.83
C GLY A 272 -18.28 11.55 -4.41
N LEU A 273 -19.26 10.73 -3.98
CA LEU A 273 -19.33 10.09 -2.66
C LEU A 273 -19.86 8.65 -2.79
N GLY A 274 -19.63 7.83 -1.77
CA GLY A 274 -20.09 6.43 -1.68
C GLY A 274 -19.56 5.54 -2.80
N GLY A 275 -20.30 4.49 -3.15
CA GLY A 275 -19.91 3.54 -4.21
C GLY A 275 -19.85 4.11 -5.64
N LYS A 276 -20.13 5.42 -5.82
CA LYS A 276 -20.02 6.14 -7.10
C LYS A 276 -18.83 7.08 -7.15
N ALA A 277 -18.04 7.17 -6.08
CA ALA A 277 -16.84 7.97 -6.06
C ALA A 277 -15.86 7.50 -7.15
N THR A 278 -15.29 8.46 -7.88
CA THR A 278 -14.19 8.24 -8.82
C THR A 278 -12.94 8.86 -8.26
N TYR A 279 -11.82 8.16 -8.46
CA TYR A 279 -10.51 8.57 -7.97
C TYR A 279 -9.60 8.82 -9.17
N GLU A 280 -8.72 9.82 -9.04
CA GLU A 280 -7.63 10.09 -9.99
C GLU A 280 -6.34 10.20 -9.18
N PHE A 281 -5.40 9.29 -9.44
CA PHE A 281 -4.11 9.27 -8.76
C PHE A 281 -3.18 10.32 -9.36
N LEU A 282 -2.66 11.19 -8.50
CA LEU A 282 -1.84 12.33 -8.87
C LEU A 282 -0.35 11.99 -8.96
N GLU A 283 0.05 10.80 -8.50
CA GLU A 283 1.45 10.34 -8.41
C GLU A 283 2.35 11.24 -7.52
N LEU A 284 1.79 12.25 -6.84
CA LEU A 284 2.44 13.05 -5.81
C LEU A 284 1.41 13.65 -4.86
N ASN A 285 1.64 13.48 -3.55
CA ASN A 285 0.84 14.09 -2.51
C ASN A 285 1.12 15.60 -2.39
N HIS A 286 0.15 16.45 -2.75
CA HIS A 286 0.30 17.92 -2.74
C HIS A 286 0.60 18.50 -1.34
N LEU A 287 0.10 17.87 -0.26
CA LEU A 287 0.43 18.27 1.11
C LEU A 287 1.91 18.02 1.41
N ARG A 288 2.45 16.88 0.95
CA ARG A 288 3.87 16.55 1.06
C ARG A 288 4.74 17.55 0.27
N LEU A 289 4.32 17.95 -0.93
CA LEU A 289 5.06 18.95 -1.72
C LEU A 289 5.25 20.28 -0.95
N ARG A 290 4.21 20.76 -0.25
CA ARG A 290 4.30 22.00 0.55
C ARG A 290 5.25 21.86 1.74
N SER A 291 5.13 20.78 2.50
CA SER A 291 6.04 20.51 3.64
C SER A 291 7.50 20.49 3.20
N PHE A 292 7.78 20.05 1.99
CA PHE A 292 9.13 19.95 1.44
C PHE A 292 9.74 21.26 1.02
N LYS A 293 8.95 22.16 0.41
CA LYS A 293 9.44 23.50 0.10
C LYS A 293 9.94 24.19 1.38
N ASN A 294 9.22 24.03 2.48
CA ASN A 294 9.66 24.54 3.79
C ASN A 294 10.96 23.88 4.29
N ILE A 295 11.12 22.56 4.11
CA ILE A 295 12.36 21.85 4.48
C ILE A 295 13.53 22.34 3.62
N TYR A 296 13.34 22.49 2.31
CA TYR A 296 14.41 22.98 1.43
C TYR A 296 14.72 24.47 1.66
N GLU A 297 13.77 25.28 2.10
CA GLU A 297 14.07 26.63 2.61
C GLU A 297 15.02 26.58 3.81
N ILE A 298 14.81 25.66 4.77
CA ILE A 298 15.72 25.47 5.92
C ILE A 298 17.11 25.00 5.47
N LEU A 299 17.17 24.16 4.44
CA LEU A 299 18.42 23.57 3.95
C LEU A 299 19.14 24.42 2.89
N ASP A 300 18.61 25.61 2.57
CA ASP A 300 19.12 26.49 1.50
C ASP A 300 19.14 25.78 0.13
N SER A 301 17.99 25.20 -0.24
CA SER A 301 17.74 24.45 -1.48
C SER A 301 18.64 23.24 -1.71
N ARG A 302 19.31 22.74 -0.66
CA ARG A 302 20.15 21.53 -0.73
C ARG A 302 19.35 20.30 -0.27
N PRO A 303 19.38 19.18 -1.01
CA PRO A 303 18.68 17.98 -0.60
C PRO A 303 19.36 17.38 0.62
N LEU A 304 18.57 17.02 1.64
CA LEU A 304 19.06 16.18 2.73
C LEU A 304 19.44 14.81 2.17
N PHE A 305 18.57 14.21 1.35
CA PHE A 305 18.78 12.93 0.67
C PHE A 305 18.89 13.12 -0.84
N ARG A 306 19.97 12.61 -1.43
CA ARG A 306 20.16 12.51 -2.88
C ARG A 306 19.41 11.30 -3.45
N ILE A 307 19.23 11.25 -4.77
CA ILE A 307 18.65 10.08 -5.44
C ILE A 307 19.47 8.83 -5.15
N ARG A 308 20.80 8.94 -5.20
CA ARG A 308 21.69 7.84 -4.82
C ARG A 308 21.40 7.37 -3.40
N ASP A 309 21.35 8.27 -2.42
CA ASP A 309 21.07 7.94 -1.03
C ASP A 309 19.75 7.13 -0.91
N MET A 310 18.70 7.57 -1.59
CA MET A 310 17.40 6.89 -1.58
C MET A 310 17.44 5.51 -2.22
N LEU A 311 18.32 5.34 -3.22
CA LEU A 311 18.63 4.05 -3.84
C LEU A 311 19.60 3.20 -3.03
N GLU A 312 20.28 3.66 -1.98
CA GLU A 312 21.13 2.82 -1.11
C GLU A 312 20.42 2.46 0.21
N VAL A 313 19.44 3.26 0.63
CA VAL A 313 18.67 3.04 1.87
C VAL A 313 17.66 1.91 1.69
N ARG A 314 17.64 0.96 2.63
CA ARG A 314 16.75 -0.23 2.68
C ARG A 314 16.02 -0.41 4.01
N SER A 315 16.34 0.41 5.00
CA SER A 315 15.73 0.38 6.33
C SER A 315 15.62 1.78 6.92
N TYR A 316 14.67 1.97 7.83
CA TYR A 316 14.51 3.24 8.56
C TYR A 316 15.75 3.61 9.38
N GLY A 317 16.48 2.61 9.88
CA GLY A 317 17.77 2.82 10.54
C GLY A 317 18.82 3.43 9.59
N GLN A 318 18.91 2.94 8.36
CA GLN A 318 19.80 3.51 7.35
C GLN A 318 19.37 4.92 6.94
N ALA A 319 18.07 5.20 6.82
CA ALA A 319 17.56 6.54 6.53
C ALA A 319 18.04 7.57 7.57
N ASN A 320 17.93 7.24 8.87
CA ASN A 320 18.41 8.12 9.95
C ASN A 320 19.94 8.28 9.94
N GLN A 321 20.69 7.21 9.64
CA GLN A 321 22.15 7.30 9.52
C GLN A 321 22.60 8.19 8.37
N VAL A 322 21.95 8.08 7.21
CA VAL A 322 22.23 8.94 6.06
C VAL A 322 21.85 10.37 6.37
N ALA A 323 20.68 10.62 6.95
CA ALA A 323 20.27 11.96 7.37
C ALA A 323 21.30 12.64 8.29
N PHE A 324 21.82 11.89 9.27
CA PHE A 324 22.86 12.38 10.18
C PHE A 324 24.14 12.76 9.43
N LYS A 325 24.65 11.88 8.55
CA LYS A 325 25.88 12.13 7.78
C LYS A 325 25.72 13.34 6.86
N ARG A 326 24.61 13.39 6.12
CA ARG A 326 24.29 14.49 5.20
C ARG A 326 24.14 15.82 5.94
N ALA A 327 23.55 15.81 7.13
CA ALA A 327 23.45 17.01 7.96
C ALA A 327 24.82 17.55 8.39
N GLN A 328 25.78 16.68 8.72
CA GLN A 328 27.15 17.10 9.01
C GLN A 328 27.82 17.77 7.81
N GLU A 329 27.66 17.19 6.61
CA GLU A 329 28.19 17.75 5.36
C GLU A 329 27.56 19.12 5.03
N LEU A 330 26.24 19.24 5.24
CA LEU A 330 25.48 20.45 4.97
C LEU A 330 25.64 21.53 6.06
N LYS A 331 26.32 21.20 7.17
CA LYS A 331 26.49 22.05 8.37
C LYS A 331 25.16 22.46 9.01
N VAL A 332 24.19 21.55 9.03
CA VAL A 332 22.91 21.68 9.75
C VAL A 332 22.92 20.78 10.97
N ASN A 333 21.99 20.99 11.92
CA ASN A 333 21.96 20.23 13.17
C ASN A 333 21.77 18.71 12.90
N PRO A 334 22.77 17.85 13.16
CA PRO A 334 22.69 16.43 12.84
C PRO A 334 21.67 15.68 13.69
N MET A 335 21.42 16.14 14.92
CA MET A 335 20.43 15.51 15.78
C MET A 335 19.00 15.77 15.31
N TRP A 336 18.72 17.01 14.89
CA TRP A 336 17.45 17.33 14.26
C TRP A 336 17.23 16.48 13.00
N ALA A 337 18.25 16.38 12.14
CA ALA A 337 18.15 15.59 10.91
C ALA A 337 17.97 14.10 11.18
N ALA A 338 18.65 13.52 12.18
CA ALA A 338 18.47 12.13 12.56
C ALA A 338 17.07 11.86 13.17
N GLN A 339 16.53 12.79 13.96
CA GLN A 339 15.20 12.67 14.55
C GLN A 339 14.08 12.80 13.52
N ASN A 340 14.30 13.59 12.46
CA ASN A 340 13.32 13.81 11.41
C ASN A 340 13.63 13.00 10.13
N GLY A 341 14.69 12.19 10.13
CA GLY A 341 15.28 11.59 8.93
C GLY A 341 14.28 10.74 8.15
N VAL A 342 13.62 9.80 8.82
CA VAL A 342 12.54 8.98 8.23
C VAL A 342 11.37 9.84 7.73
N GLY A 343 10.92 10.82 8.52
CA GLY A 343 9.82 11.71 8.16
C GLY A 343 10.11 12.59 6.94
N ILE A 344 11.38 12.91 6.70
CA ILE A 344 11.85 13.60 5.50
C ILE A 344 12.07 12.60 4.35
N PHE A 345 12.55 11.39 4.64
CA PHE A 345 12.89 10.43 3.61
C PHE A 345 11.69 10.04 2.75
N TYR A 346 10.57 9.60 3.33
CA TYR A 346 9.40 9.11 2.57
C TYR A 346 8.90 10.12 1.52
N PRO A 347 8.57 11.36 1.91
CA PRO A 347 8.14 12.37 0.95
C PRO A 347 9.24 12.79 -0.04
N THR A 348 10.53 12.68 0.32
CA THR A 348 11.62 12.87 -0.66
C THR A 348 11.61 11.76 -1.72
N ALA A 349 11.43 10.51 -1.29
CA ALA A 349 11.33 9.35 -2.18
C ALA A 349 10.11 9.45 -3.10
N CYS A 350 8.96 9.87 -2.58
CA CYS A 350 7.76 10.13 -3.37
C CYS A 350 8.00 11.20 -4.45
N GLN A 351 8.69 12.29 -4.12
CA GLN A 351 9.04 13.33 -5.10
C GLN A 351 10.01 12.84 -6.16
N ALA A 352 11.00 12.05 -5.79
CA ALA A 352 11.92 11.46 -6.75
C ALA A 352 11.17 10.50 -7.70
N SER A 353 10.27 9.67 -7.17
CA SER A 353 9.39 8.83 -7.98
C SER A 353 8.55 9.67 -8.95
N TYR A 354 7.86 10.71 -8.47
CA TYR A 354 7.09 11.63 -9.30
C TYR A 354 7.92 12.30 -10.40
N PHE A 355 9.13 12.75 -10.06
CA PHE A 355 10.07 13.30 -11.04
C PHE A 355 10.41 12.29 -12.13
N PHE A 356 10.68 11.04 -11.78
CA PHE A 356 10.94 10.00 -12.76
C PHE A 356 9.74 9.73 -13.66
N HIS A 357 8.52 9.79 -13.13
CA HIS A 357 7.28 9.63 -13.91
C HIS A 357 6.97 10.81 -14.83
N HIS A 358 7.18 12.04 -14.37
CA HIS A 358 6.60 13.23 -15.02
C HIS A 358 7.60 14.21 -15.62
N TYR A 359 8.90 14.08 -15.37
CA TYR A 359 9.87 15.02 -15.91
C TYR A 359 9.94 14.95 -17.44
N LYS A 360 9.50 16.05 -18.08
CA LYS A 360 9.52 16.24 -19.53
C LYS A 360 10.64 17.19 -19.94
N LYS A 361 11.38 16.83 -20.98
CA LYS A 361 12.32 17.72 -21.68
C LYS A 361 11.94 17.74 -23.16
N ASN A 362 11.67 18.93 -23.69
CA ASN A 362 11.15 19.11 -25.05
C ASN A 362 9.87 18.29 -25.32
N GLY A 363 8.96 18.27 -24.35
CA GLY A 363 7.66 17.57 -24.46
C GLY A 363 7.70 16.05 -24.29
N LYS A 364 8.88 15.46 -24.08
CA LYS A 364 9.05 14.00 -23.93
C LYS A 364 9.46 13.64 -22.51
N TYR A 365 8.86 12.58 -21.95
CA TYR A 365 9.27 12.03 -20.66
C TYR A 365 10.68 11.46 -20.78
N VAL A 366 11.60 11.97 -19.97
CA VAL A 366 13.03 11.60 -20.05
C VAL A 366 13.31 10.30 -19.31
N TYR A 367 12.64 10.10 -18.16
CA TYR A 367 12.98 9.04 -17.22
C TYR A 367 11.87 7.99 -17.04
N ARG A 368 10.65 8.24 -17.50
CA ARG A 368 9.48 7.40 -17.21
C ARG A 368 9.68 5.93 -17.61
N ASP A 369 10.14 5.68 -18.83
CA ASP A 369 10.33 4.31 -19.32
C ASP A 369 11.53 3.62 -18.62
N LYS A 370 12.56 4.39 -18.27
CA LYS A 370 13.72 3.92 -17.48
C LYS A 370 13.29 3.53 -16.07
N TRP A 371 12.45 4.34 -15.45
CA TRP A 371 11.92 4.10 -14.11
C TRP A 371 11.02 2.87 -14.06
N TRP A 372 10.06 2.76 -14.98
CA TRP A 372 9.23 1.55 -15.09
C TRP A 372 10.04 0.30 -15.39
N LYS A 373 11.11 0.41 -16.19
CA LYS A 373 12.03 -0.71 -16.40
C LYS A 373 12.70 -1.13 -15.08
N PHE A 374 13.19 -0.17 -14.28
CA PHE A 374 13.82 -0.46 -12.99
C PHE A 374 12.84 -1.07 -11.98
N ILE A 375 11.62 -0.51 -11.85
CA ILE A 375 10.56 -1.09 -11.02
C ILE A 375 10.23 -2.51 -11.49
N GLY A 376 10.10 -2.73 -12.80
CA GLY A 376 9.83 -4.07 -13.33
C GLY A 376 10.92 -5.07 -12.96
N MET A 377 12.20 -4.67 -12.96
CA MET A 377 13.30 -5.54 -12.54
C MET A 377 13.22 -5.92 -11.05
N ASP A 378 12.82 -4.99 -10.18
CA ASP A 378 12.55 -5.24 -8.76
C ASP A 378 11.42 -6.27 -8.59
N TYR A 379 10.22 -5.96 -9.10
CA TYR A 379 9.04 -6.82 -8.95
C TYR A 379 9.19 -8.21 -9.58
N LYS A 380 9.96 -8.34 -10.67
CA LYS A 380 10.25 -9.64 -11.29
C LYS A 380 11.36 -10.42 -10.60
N GLY A 381 12.00 -9.86 -9.56
CA GLY A 381 13.10 -10.48 -8.85
C GLY A 381 14.39 -10.57 -9.66
N GLU A 382 14.53 -9.74 -10.70
CA GLU A 382 15.75 -9.67 -11.53
C GLU A 382 16.90 -8.99 -10.78
N ILE A 383 16.58 -8.29 -9.69
CA ILE A 383 17.55 -7.72 -8.75
C ILE A 383 17.35 -8.39 -7.39
N THR A 384 18.14 -9.41 -7.09
CA THR A 384 18.12 -10.07 -5.76
C THR A 384 19.18 -9.45 -4.86
N LEU A 385 18.77 -8.88 -3.74
CA LEU A 385 19.70 -8.38 -2.72
C LEU A 385 20.05 -9.49 -1.73
N THR A 386 21.34 -9.71 -1.53
CA THR A 386 21.87 -10.72 -0.60
C THR A 386 22.06 -10.17 0.82
N SER A 387 22.08 -8.83 0.98
CA SER A 387 22.20 -8.15 2.26
C SER A 387 21.74 -6.69 2.16
N TYR A 388 21.62 -6.00 3.31
CA TYR A 388 21.32 -4.57 3.40
C TYR A 388 22.41 -3.63 2.84
N ASN A 389 23.62 -4.13 2.58
CA ASN A 389 24.72 -3.37 1.97
C ASN A 389 25.00 -3.78 0.51
N ASP A 390 24.12 -4.58 -0.08
CA ASP A 390 24.28 -5.07 -1.44
C ASP A 390 24.00 -3.94 -2.46
N ASN A 391 24.98 -3.68 -3.32
CA ASN A 391 24.94 -2.60 -4.30
C ASN A 391 24.34 -3.02 -5.66
N SER A 392 23.80 -4.23 -5.79
CA SER A 392 23.24 -4.74 -7.05
C SER A 392 22.14 -3.85 -7.61
N ALA A 393 21.27 -3.29 -6.75
CA ALA A 393 20.23 -2.34 -7.15
C ALA A 393 20.82 -1.05 -7.74
N ILE A 394 21.89 -0.51 -7.16
CA ILE A 394 22.54 0.71 -7.66
C ILE A 394 23.21 0.42 -9.01
N ALA A 395 23.83 -0.77 -9.16
CA ALA A 395 24.47 -1.17 -10.41
C ALA A 395 23.46 -1.28 -11.56
N GLU A 396 22.31 -1.92 -11.33
CA GLU A 396 21.26 -2.00 -12.36
C GLU A 396 20.58 -0.65 -12.59
N PHE A 397 20.38 0.18 -11.56
CA PHE A 397 19.88 1.55 -11.73
C PHE A 397 20.81 2.35 -12.64
N LYS A 398 22.13 2.33 -12.39
CA LYS A 398 23.12 3.01 -13.22
C LYS A 398 23.05 2.58 -14.68
N LYS A 399 22.93 1.29 -14.93
CA LYS A 399 22.81 0.73 -16.29
C LYS A 399 21.50 1.12 -16.97
N VAL A 400 20.38 1.15 -16.26
CA VAL A 400 19.08 1.54 -16.81
C VAL A 400 19.01 3.06 -17.07
N PHE A 401 19.62 3.85 -16.19
CA PHE A 401 19.60 5.31 -16.27
C PHE A 401 20.76 5.90 -17.09
N GLU A 402 21.75 5.08 -17.46
CA GLU A 402 22.97 5.49 -18.17
C GLU A 402 23.81 6.45 -17.34
N ILE A 403 24.08 6.08 -16.08
CA ILE A 403 24.89 6.83 -15.11
C ILE A 403 26.26 6.16 -14.99
N ASP A 404 27.30 6.84 -15.46
CA ASP A 404 28.66 6.31 -15.49
C ASP A 404 29.56 6.92 -14.40
N SER A 405 29.21 8.10 -13.88
CA SER A 405 30.00 8.81 -12.87
C SER A 405 29.18 9.44 -11.73
N ASP A 406 29.87 9.99 -10.74
CA ASP A 406 29.22 10.76 -9.65
C ASP A 406 28.67 12.10 -10.18
N GLU A 407 29.29 12.69 -11.20
CA GLU A 407 28.78 13.90 -11.85
C GLU A 407 27.43 13.67 -12.55
N ASP A 408 27.18 12.47 -13.08
CA ASP A 408 25.87 12.11 -13.66
C ASP A 408 24.78 12.08 -12.58
N PHE A 409 25.10 11.59 -11.38
CA PHE A 409 24.20 11.65 -10.23
C PHE A 409 23.94 13.09 -9.79
N ASP A 410 24.99 13.92 -9.67
CA ASP A 410 24.84 15.33 -9.29
C ASP A 410 23.96 16.10 -10.29
N LYS A 411 24.07 15.77 -11.59
CA LYS A 411 23.19 16.32 -12.63
C LYS A 411 21.74 15.85 -12.46
N LEU A 412 21.53 14.56 -12.19
CA LEU A 412 20.20 14.00 -11.97
C LEU A 412 19.52 14.61 -10.74
N ASP A 413 20.26 14.73 -9.63
CA ASP A 413 19.82 15.40 -8.41
C ASP A 413 19.44 16.86 -8.69
N LYS A 414 20.25 17.57 -9.48
CA LYS A 414 19.96 18.95 -9.87
C LYS A 414 18.67 19.05 -10.71
N GLU A 415 18.51 18.21 -11.72
CA GLU A 415 17.30 18.20 -12.56
C GLU A 415 16.03 17.90 -11.73
N TRP A 416 16.13 16.95 -10.79
CA TRP A 416 15.07 16.63 -9.85
C TRP A 416 14.70 17.80 -8.95
N LEU A 417 15.68 18.44 -8.30
CA LEU A 417 15.44 19.58 -7.43
C LEU A 417 14.86 20.77 -8.18
N ASP A 418 15.44 21.12 -9.33
CA ASP A 418 14.97 22.23 -10.15
C ASP A 418 13.51 21.99 -10.57
N TYR A 419 13.14 20.74 -10.91
CA TYR A 419 11.77 20.35 -11.22
C TYR A 419 10.82 20.49 -10.03
N ILE A 420 11.16 19.91 -8.87
CA ILE A 420 10.29 19.91 -7.68
C ILE A 420 10.11 21.31 -7.08
N ILE A 421 11.17 22.13 -7.06
CA ILE A 421 11.10 23.51 -6.57
C ILE A 421 10.17 24.35 -7.46
N ALA A 422 10.27 24.18 -8.78
CA ALA A 422 9.45 24.89 -9.75
C ALA A 422 7.98 24.41 -9.78
N LEU A 423 7.71 23.16 -9.42
CA LEU A 423 6.37 22.56 -9.44
C LEU A 423 5.42 23.26 -8.47
N LYS A 424 4.26 23.74 -8.95
CA LYS A 424 3.24 24.33 -8.09
C LYS A 424 2.21 23.28 -7.66
N PRO A 425 1.57 23.43 -6.48
CA PRO A 425 0.55 22.48 -6.03
C PRO A 425 -0.58 22.26 -7.04
N GLU A 426 -0.98 23.32 -7.77
CA GLU A 426 -2.01 23.25 -8.81
C GLU A 426 -1.57 22.52 -10.10
N ASP A 427 -0.27 22.25 -10.26
CA ASP A 427 0.32 21.54 -11.39
C ASP A 427 0.58 20.06 -11.08
N VAL A 428 0.35 19.62 -9.84
CA VAL A 428 0.48 18.22 -9.42
C VAL A 428 -0.58 17.37 -10.11
N GLY A 429 -0.17 16.22 -10.69
CA GLY A 429 -1.04 15.37 -11.51
C GLY A 429 -1.31 15.92 -12.91
N LYS A 430 -0.89 17.15 -13.20
CA LYS A 430 -0.89 17.69 -14.57
C LYS A 430 0.42 17.35 -15.22
N ASP A 431 0.35 16.75 -16.38
CA ASP A 431 1.48 16.67 -17.29
C ASP A 431 2.07 18.06 -17.48
N GLY A 432 3.34 18.22 -17.11
CA GLY A 432 4.05 19.50 -16.93
C GLY A 432 4.26 20.35 -18.20
N ASN A 433 3.23 20.52 -19.02
CA ASN A 433 3.07 21.49 -20.10
C ASN A 433 1.59 21.80 -20.41
N GLY A 434 0.67 21.66 -19.45
CA GLY A 434 -0.69 22.21 -19.57
C GLY A 434 -1.60 21.58 -20.62
N GLU A 435 -1.17 20.52 -21.32
CA GLU A 435 -2.05 19.73 -22.18
C GLU A 435 -2.51 18.49 -21.42
N VAL A 436 -3.79 18.51 -21.07
CA VAL A 436 -4.53 17.37 -20.54
C VAL A 436 -4.88 16.45 -21.70
N GLU A 437 -4.30 15.26 -21.79
CA GLU A 437 -4.88 14.17 -22.60
C GLU A 437 -5.97 13.47 -21.78
N GLY A 438 -7.19 13.99 -21.84
CA GLY A 438 -8.35 13.42 -21.16
C GLY A 438 -9.39 14.49 -20.84
N PRO A 439 -10.69 14.15 -20.67
CA PRO A 439 -11.75 15.15 -20.57
C PRO A 439 -11.73 15.82 -19.18
N SER A 440 -10.80 16.77 -18.96
CA SER A 440 -10.79 17.62 -17.78
C SER A 440 -11.92 18.66 -17.89
N LYS A 441 -12.86 18.59 -16.95
CA LYS A 441 -13.48 19.81 -16.44
C LYS A 441 -12.61 20.30 -15.31
N THR A 442 -12.11 21.52 -15.48
CA THR A 442 -11.36 22.30 -14.51
C THR A 442 -12.07 22.33 -13.15
N ILE A 443 -11.54 21.63 -12.15
CA ILE A 443 -11.88 21.88 -10.75
C ILE A 443 -10.80 22.82 -10.19
N GLN A 444 -11.20 24.04 -9.85
CA GLN A 444 -10.35 24.94 -9.08
C GLN A 444 -10.21 24.36 -7.66
N PRO A 445 -8.99 24.24 -7.11
CA PRO A 445 -8.86 24.00 -5.68
C PRO A 445 -9.54 25.17 -4.95
N GLY A 446 -10.47 24.84 -4.05
CA GLY A 446 -11.16 25.85 -3.24
C GLY A 446 -10.17 26.69 -2.42
N PRO A 447 -10.55 27.90 -2.00
CA PRO A 447 -9.67 28.77 -1.25
C PRO A 447 -9.35 28.16 0.11
N ILE A 448 -8.10 27.71 0.29
CA ILE A 448 -7.56 27.24 1.56
C ILE A 448 -7.14 28.48 2.35
N ALA A 449 -7.75 28.68 3.52
CA ALA A 449 -7.41 29.81 4.39
C ALA A 449 -5.94 29.69 4.88
N PRO A 450 -5.21 30.81 4.96
CA PRO A 450 -3.89 30.80 5.59
C PRO A 450 -4.01 30.37 7.06
N PRO A 451 -3.04 29.62 7.61
CA PRO A 451 -3.05 29.27 9.02
C PRO A 451 -3.07 30.56 9.86
N PRO A 452 -3.88 30.63 10.94
CA PRO A 452 -3.91 31.80 11.79
C PRO A 452 -2.54 32.01 12.44
N ALA A 453 -2.08 33.26 12.45
CA ALA A 453 -0.88 33.64 13.19
C ALA A 453 -1.10 33.41 14.70
N PRO A 454 -0.09 32.96 15.45
CA PRO A 454 -0.24 32.73 16.88
C PRO A 454 -0.36 34.07 17.61
N GLU A 455 -1.55 34.37 18.14
CA GLU A 455 -1.76 35.50 19.04
C GLU A 455 -1.42 35.14 20.51
N PRO A 456 -0.96 36.11 21.32
CA PRO A 456 -0.30 35.85 22.59
C PRO A 456 -1.27 35.78 23.78
N GLY A 457 -1.23 34.64 24.49
CA GLY A 457 -1.43 34.53 25.94
C GLY A 457 -2.82 34.80 26.53
N HIS A 458 -3.45 33.76 27.11
CA HIS A 458 -3.66 33.65 28.58
C HIS A 458 -4.43 32.37 28.94
N GLY A 459 -3.70 31.36 29.43
CA GLY A 459 -4.08 30.50 30.56
C GLY A 459 -5.20 29.46 30.40
N LYS A 460 -4.86 28.26 29.92
CA LYS A 460 -4.70 27.03 30.72
C LYS A 460 -4.23 25.91 29.78
N ALA A 461 -2.99 25.49 30.00
CA ALA A 461 -2.30 24.47 29.22
C ALA A 461 -2.92 23.09 29.47
N HIS A 462 -3.48 22.47 28.45
CA HIS A 462 -3.25 21.09 27.99
C HIS A 462 -4.07 20.90 26.71
N ASP A 463 -3.53 20.13 25.76
CA ASP A 463 -4.09 19.78 24.44
C ASP A 463 -3.94 20.84 23.33
N ALA A 464 -2.72 20.93 22.80
CA ALA A 464 -2.47 21.39 21.44
C ALA A 464 -1.68 20.32 20.69
N GLN A 465 -2.20 19.97 19.52
CA GLN A 465 -1.67 19.06 18.50
C GLN A 465 -0.14 19.13 18.41
N LYS A 466 0.54 18.11 18.96
CA LYS A 466 1.92 17.80 18.61
C LYS A 466 1.87 16.85 17.42
N ALA A 467 2.48 17.25 16.31
CA ALA A 467 2.93 16.31 15.29
C ALA A 467 3.74 15.21 16.01
N ALA A 468 3.34 13.95 15.82
CA ALA A 468 3.96 12.81 16.45
C ALA A 468 5.45 12.72 16.06
N ILE A 469 6.32 13.11 16.99
CA ILE A 469 7.74 12.77 17.00
C ILE A 469 7.95 11.97 18.29
N PRO A 470 8.45 10.72 18.25
CA PRO A 470 8.71 9.95 19.45
C PRO A 470 10.02 10.44 20.09
N GLY A 471 9.88 11.22 21.17
CA GLY A 471 10.95 11.66 22.04
C GLY A 471 10.67 11.23 23.47
N ARG A 472 11.57 10.38 23.97
CA ARG A 472 11.66 9.83 25.33
C ARG A 472 11.95 10.96 26.33
N ASP A 473 11.07 11.20 27.30
CA ASP A 473 11.41 12.05 28.46
C ASP A 473 11.78 11.17 29.66
N GLU A 474 12.85 11.62 30.31
CA GLU A 474 13.66 10.94 31.29
C GLU A 474 13.04 11.01 32.70
N ASP A 475 12.93 9.86 33.37
CA ASP A 475 12.81 9.81 34.83
C ASP A 475 14.17 10.08 35.46
N LYS A 476 14.39 11.33 35.91
CA LYS A 476 15.23 11.73 37.06
C LYS A 476 14.68 13.08 37.51
N GLU A 477 14.36 13.38 38.77
CA GLU A 477 14.82 12.93 40.08
C GLU A 477 13.85 13.56 41.09
N ALA A 478 13.61 12.93 42.25
CA ALA A 478 13.76 13.60 43.55
C ALA A 478 13.36 12.68 44.72
N ALA A 479 14.30 12.58 45.68
CA ALA A 479 14.12 12.31 47.11
C ALA A 479 13.62 10.93 47.56
#